data_AF-A0A7S4CCS8-F1
#
_entry.id   AF-A0A7S4CCS8-F1
#
_cell.length_a   1.000
_cell.length_b   1.000
_cell.length_c   1.000
_cell.angle_alpha   90.00
_cell.angle_beta   90.00
_cell.angle_gamma   90.00
#
_symmetry.space_group_name_H-M   'P 1'
#
loop_
_entity.id
_entity.type
_entity.pdbx_description
1 polymer ?
#
loop_
_entity_poly.entity_id
_entity_poly.type
_entity_poly.pdbx_seq_one_letter_code
_entity_poly.pdbx_strand_id
1 'polypeptide(L)'
;ENSMADDYASEKVYNPLLVGSVPVYAGAPNIENLVPPRSIIRLSDFATLEDLAYYLKCLLDHPELYAQYTAWRDRSSATWARIQASPHPLCAACALVARRDPVLRNTTARFPRAVPVQRENV
;
A
#
# COMPACT_ATOMS: atom_id res chain seq x y z
N GLU A 1 -8.13 11.14 -5.10
CA GLU A 1 -9.33 11.25 -4.27
C GLU A 1 -10.42 11.98 -5.01
N ASN A 2 -11.66 11.79 -4.59
CA ASN A 2 -12.83 12.41 -5.25
C ASN A 2 -12.94 13.91 -4.94
N SER A 3 -12.21 14.41 -3.95
CA SER A 3 -12.08 15.82 -3.57
C SER A 3 -10.71 16.05 -2.92
N MET A 4 -10.28 17.30 -2.87
CA MET A 4 -9.07 17.72 -2.13
C MET A 4 -9.51 18.27 -0.78
N ALA A 5 -9.08 17.63 0.30
CA ALA A 5 -9.33 18.05 1.66
C ALA A 5 -8.20 17.55 2.56
N ASP A 6 -7.83 18.33 3.58
CA ASP A 6 -6.84 17.92 4.56
C ASP A 6 -7.29 16.61 5.23
N ASP A 7 -6.31 15.73 5.45
CA ASP A 7 -6.50 14.41 6.06
C ASP A 7 -7.39 13.44 5.27
N TYR A 8 -7.87 13.82 4.08
CA TYR A 8 -8.70 12.95 3.25
C TYR A 8 -7.84 12.01 2.39
N ALA A 9 -7.41 10.91 2.99
CA ALA A 9 -6.71 9.81 2.32
C ALA A 9 -7.50 8.51 2.45
N SER A 10 -7.83 7.88 1.32
CA SER A 10 -8.63 6.66 1.26
C SER A 10 -7.79 5.46 0.80
N GLU A 11 -8.42 4.30 0.66
CA GLU A 11 -7.82 3.09 0.08
C GLU A 11 -7.10 3.32 -1.26
N LYS A 12 -7.42 4.41 -1.97
CA LYS A 12 -6.83 4.73 -3.28
C LYS A 12 -5.34 5.00 -3.22
N VAL A 13 -4.82 5.57 -2.13
CA VAL A 13 -3.37 5.72 -1.92
C VAL A 13 -2.76 4.49 -1.26
N TYR A 14 -3.49 3.83 -0.37
CA TYR A 14 -2.96 2.74 0.44
C TYR A 14 -2.91 1.38 -0.27
N ASN A 15 -3.89 1.06 -1.11
CA ASN A 15 -3.91 -0.21 -1.85
C ASN A 15 -2.71 -0.37 -2.79
N PRO A 16 -2.33 0.63 -3.61
CA PRO A 16 -1.13 0.53 -4.44
C PRO A 16 0.15 0.38 -3.59
N LEU A 17 0.28 1.16 -2.51
CA LEU A 17 1.41 1.04 -1.58
C LEU A 17 1.53 -0.36 -0.96
N LEU A 18 0.39 -0.98 -0.60
CA LEU A 18 0.34 -2.31 -0.02
C LEU A 18 0.79 -3.40 -1.00
N VAL A 19 0.40 -3.31 -2.28
CA VAL A 19 0.80 -4.27 -3.31
C VAL A 19 2.18 -3.97 -3.93
N GLY A 20 2.79 -2.86 -3.55
CA GLY A 20 4.16 -2.50 -3.91
C GLY A 20 4.29 -1.60 -5.15
N SER A 21 3.20 -1.08 -5.69
CA SER A 21 3.24 -0.07 -6.75
C SER A 21 3.35 1.34 -6.17
N VAL A 22 3.75 2.30 -7.03
CA VAL A 22 3.90 3.72 -6.66
C VAL A 22 2.64 4.48 -7.09
N PRO A 23 1.84 5.03 -6.16
CA PRO A 23 0.66 5.83 -6.51
C PRO A 23 1.05 7.14 -7.19
N VAL A 24 0.31 7.50 -8.24
CA VAL A 24 0.22 8.87 -8.75
C VAL A 24 -1.01 9.51 -8.09
N TYR A 25 -0.80 10.49 -7.20
CA TYR A 25 -1.79 10.90 -6.21
C TYR A 25 -2.24 12.36 -6.36
N ALA A 26 -3.54 12.58 -6.25
CA ALA A 26 -4.18 13.87 -6.10
C ALA A 26 -5.29 13.76 -5.05
N GLY A 27 -5.25 14.57 -4.00
CA GLY A 27 -6.17 14.45 -2.86
C GLY A 27 -5.76 15.36 -1.72
N ALA A 28 -5.47 14.78 -0.55
CA ALA A 28 -5.05 15.53 0.63
C ALA A 28 -3.78 16.35 0.38
N PRO A 29 -3.77 17.68 0.60
CA PRO A 29 -2.58 18.51 0.48
C PRO A 29 -1.45 18.10 1.44
N ASN A 30 -1.83 17.57 2.60
CA ASN A 30 -0.94 17.12 3.66
C ASN A 30 -0.63 15.62 3.63
N ILE A 31 -0.82 14.95 2.47
CA ILE A 31 -0.67 13.50 2.32
C ILE A 31 0.70 12.96 2.78
N GLU A 32 1.77 13.74 2.69
CA GLU A 32 3.12 13.35 3.13
C GLU A 32 3.19 13.01 4.63
N ASN A 33 2.26 13.52 5.45
CA ASN A 33 2.14 13.16 6.86
C ASN A 33 1.49 11.78 7.09
N LEU A 34 0.84 11.23 6.05
CA LEU A 34 -0.02 10.06 6.12
C LEU A 34 0.54 8.86 5.35
N VAL A 35 1.63 9.05 4.60
CA VAL A 35 2.29 8.00 3.81
C VAL A 35 3.77 7.91 4.17
N PRO A 36 4.44 6.78 3.89
CA PRO A 36 5.89 6.70 4.05
C PRO A 36 6.61 7.78 3.22
N PRO A 37 7.77 8.26 3.67
CA PRO A 37 8.50 9.30 2.95
C PRO A 37 8.87 8.83 1.54
N ARG A 38 8.70 9.71 0.56
CA ARG A 38 9.04 9.45 -0.85
C ARG A 38 8.39 8.16 -1.37
N SER A 39 7.12 7.92 -1.06
CA SER A 39 6.40 6.70 -1.47
C SER A 39 5.36 6.91 -2.58
N ILE A 40 5.08 8.16 -2.92
CA ILE A 40 4.05 8.56 -3.89
C ILE A 40 4.60 9.63 -4.84
N ILE A 41 3.94 9.80 -5.99
CA ILE A 41 4.16 10.91 -6.92
C ILE A 41 2.95 11.83 -6.81
N ARG A 42 3.11 13.05 -6.27
CA ARG A 42 2.00 14.00 -6.10
C ARG A 42 1.80 14.81 -7.37
N LEU A 43 0.55 14.94 -7.82
CA LEU A 43 0.22 15.83 -8.95
C LEU A 43 0.61 17.28 -8.67
N SER A 44 0.51 17.72 -7.42
CA SER A 44 0.83 19.09 -6.99
C SER A 44 2.31 19.46 -7.10
N ASP A 45 3.20 18.50 -7.33
CA ASP A 45 4.65 18.75 -7.45
C ASP A 45 5.06 19.17 -8.86
N PHE A 46 4.12 19.12 -9.81
CA PHE A 46 4.34 19.45 -11.21
C PHE A 46 3.53 20.69 -11.59
N ALA A 47 4.13 21.58 -12.38
CA ALA A 47 3.44 22.77 -12.86
C ALA A 47 2.34 22.44 -13.88
N THR A 48 2.57 21.39 -14.69
CA THR A 48 1.65 20.92 -15.73
C THR A 48 1.51 19.39 -15.75
N LEU A 49 0.47 18.88 -16.41
CA LEU A 49 0.29 17.44 -16.60
C LEU A 49 1.33 16.87 -17.60
N GLU A 50 1.81 17.71 -18.52
CA GLU A 50 2.88 17.39 -19.45
C GLU A 50 4.21 17.13 -18.71
N ASP A 51 4.53 17.95 -17.70
CA ASP A 51 5.72 17.76 -16.86
C ASP A 51 5.63 16.43 -16.08
N LEU A 52 4.45 16.11 -15.54
CA LEU A 52 4.20 14.82 -14.90
C LEU A 52 4.40 13.67 -15.90
N ALA A 53 3.83 13.77 -17.10
CA ALA A 53 3.97 12.74 -18.11
C ALA A 53 5.44 12.54 -18.55
N TYR A 54 6.20 13.62 -18.68
CA TYR A 54 7.64 13.58 -18.95
C TYR A 54 8.39 12.89 -17.79
N TYR A 55 8.08 13.25 -16.55
CA TYR A 55 8.69 12.63 -15.37
C TYR A 55 8.39 11.12 -15.28
N LEU A 56 7.15 10.71 -15.55
CA LEU A 56 6.78 9.29 -15.57
C LEU A 56 7.54 8.52 -16.65
N LYS A 57 7.75 9.10 -17.83
CA LYS A 57 8.60 8.49 -18.87
C LYS A 57 10.05 8.37 -18.40
N CYS A 58 10.60 9.42 -17.79
CA CYS A 58 11.94 9.38 -17.21
C CYS A 58 12.08 8.24 -16.18
N LEU A 59 11.08 8.01 -15.32
CA LEU A 59 11.12 6.88 -14.38
C LEU A 59 11.17 5.51 -15.05
N LEU A 60 10.58 5.35 -16.25
CA LEU A 60 10.63 4.09 -17.00
C LEU A 60 12.02 3.81 -17.57
N ASP A 61 12.74 4.87 -17.94
CA ASP A 61 14.10 4.76 -18.50
C ASP A 61 15.18 4.66 -17.39
N HIS A 62 14.83 5.03 -16.15
CA HIS A 62 15.74 5.15 -15.01
C HIS A 62 15.27 4.33 -13.80
N PRO A 63 15.49 2.99 -13.78
CA PRO A 63 15.01 2.11 -12.72
C PRO A 63 15.54 2.48 -11.33
N GLU A 64 16.72 3.09 -11.24
CA GLU A 64 17.31 3.61 -10.00
C GLU A 64 16.50 4.77 -9.39
N LEU A 65 15.86 5.59 -10.21
CA LEU A 65 14.97 6.66 -9.73
C LEU A 65 13.66 6.07 -9.23
N TYR A 66 13.11 5.09 -9.95
CA TYR A 66 11.91 4.37 -9.52
C TYR A 66 12.15 3.60 -8.20
N ALA A 67 13.31 2.95 -8.06
CA ALA A 67 13.66 2.19 -6.86
C ALA A 67 13.60 3.03 -5.57
N GLN A 68 13.91 4.33 -5.65
CA GLN A 68 13.83 5.24 -4.51
C GLN A 68 12.42 5.36 -3.94
N TYR A 69 11.38 5.25 -4.77
CA TYR A 69 9.98 5.26 -4.31
C TYR A 69 9.57 4.02 -3.51
N THR A 70 10.41 3.00 -3.55
CA THR A 70 10.13 1.68 -2.97
C THR A 70 11.04 1.35 -1.79
N ALA A 71 12.05 2.20 -1.54
CA ALA A 71 13.09 1.98 -0.54
C ALA A 71 12.55 1.93 0.91
N TRP A 72 11.46 2.64 1.20
CA TRP A 72 10.80 2.62 2.51
C TRP A 72 10.25 1.23 2.90
N ARG A 73 10.12 0.31 1.93
CA ARG A 73 9.70 -1.09 2.12
C ARG A 73 10.84 -2.03 2.50
N ASP A 74 12.02 -1.53 2.79
CA ASP A 74 13.09 -2.37 3.34
C ASP A 74 12.58 -3.11 4.60
N ARG A 75 12.89 -4.40 4.71
CA ARG A 75 12.44 -5.26 5.82
C ARG A 75 13.03 -4.86 7.16
N SER A 76 14.06 -4.02 7.17
CA SER A 76 14.57 -3.35 8.37
C SER A 76 13.57 -2.30 8.91
N SER A 77 12.63 -1.82 8.08
CA SER A 77 11.59 -0.88 8.47
C SER A 77 10.57 -1.57 9.39
N ALA A 78 10.60 -1.19 10.67
CA ALA A 78 9.65 -1.67 11.66
C ALA A 78 8.19 -1.41 11.24
N THR A 79 7.93 -0.29 10.56
CA THR A 79 6.60 0.07 10.04
C THR A 79 6.13 -0.94 9.00
N TRP A 80 6.96 -1.25 8.01
CA TRP A 80 6.60 -2.19 6.95
C TRP A 80 6.45 -3.62 7.46
N ALA A 81 7.34 -4.05 8.37
CA ALA A 81 7.24 -5.35 9.02
C ALA A 81 5.89 -5.53 9.74
N ARG A 82 5.39 -4.48 10.41
CA ARG A 82 4.07 -4.50 11.09
C ARG A 82 2.92 -4.58 10.10
N ILE A 83 2.98 -3.87 8.99
CA ILE A 83 1.96 -3.93 7.92
C ILE A 83 1.88 -5.35 7.38
N GLN A 84 3.02 -5.98 7.05
CA GLN A 84 3.06 -7.35 6.54
C GLN A 84 2.60 -8.40 7.56
N ALA A 85 2.87 -8.19 8.84
CA ALA A 85 2.47 -9.11 9.90
C ALA A 85 0.97 -9.01 10.26
N SER A 86 0.29 -7.95 9.82
CA SER A 86 -1.10 -7.70 10.17
C SER A 86 -2.04 -8.50 9.26
N PRO A 87 -2.90 -9.38 9.80
CA PRO A 87 -3.89 -10.07 8.99
C PRO A 87 -4.89 -9.04 8.43
N HIS A 88 -5.41 -9.32 7.23
CA HIS A 88 -6.50 -8.52 6.66
C HIS A 88 -7.64 -8.38 7.68
N PRO A 89 -8.24 -7.19 7.89
CA PRO A 89 -9.24 -6.96 8.93
C PRO A 89 -10.42 -7.94 8.88
N LEU A 90 -10.87 -8.29 7.67
CA LEU A 90 -11.93 -9.31 7.50
C LEU A 90 -11.47 -10.69 7.97
N CYS A 91 -10.22 -11.10 7.71
CA CYS A 91 -9.70 -12.36 8.22
C CYS A 91 -9.57 -12.34 9.75
N ALA A 92 -9.14 -11.22 10.33
CA ALA A 92 -9.10 -11.04 11.78
C ALA A 92 -10.50 -11.13 12.41
N ALA A 93 -11.50 -10.50 11.78
CA ALA A 93 -12.90 -10.57 12.19
C ALA A 93 -13.45 -12.00 12.07
N CYS A 94 -13.21 -12.69 10.95
CA CYS A 94 -13.59 -14.10 10.77
C CYS A 94 -12.96 -14.99 11.85
N ALA A 95 -11.67 -14.79 12.15
CA ALA A 95 -11.00 -15.53 13.21
C ALA A 95 -11.59 -15.24 14.59
N LEU A 96 -12.02 -14.00 14.86
CA LEU A 96 -12.69 -13.63 16.10
C LEU A 96 -14.07 -14.28 16.23
N VAL A 97 -14.87 -14.26 15.15
CA VAL A 97 -16.20 -14.89 15.10
C VAL A 97 -16.06 -16.40 15.28
N ALA A 98 -15.15 -17.05 14.55
CA ALA A 98 -14.89 -18.48 14.68
C ALA A 98 -14.41 -18.90 16.08
N ARG A 99 -13.73 -18.00 16.82
CA ARG A 99 -13.37 -18.25 18.22
C ARG A 99 -14.57 -18.15 19.17
N ARG A 100 -15.58 -17.34 18.86
CA ARG A 100 -16.75 -17.10 19.73
C ARG A 100 -17.90 -18.08 19.46
N ASP A 101 -18.05 -18.54 18.23
CA ASP A 101 -19.12 -19.46 17.85
C ASP A 101 -18.67 -20.94 17.97
N PRO A 102 -19.28 -21.75 18.85
CA PRO A 102 -18.92 -23.17 19.03
C PRO A 102 -19.10 -24.01 17.77
N VAL A 103 -20.05 -23.67 16.90
CA VAL A 103 -20.33 -24.38 15.64
C VAL A 103 -19.18 -24.16 14.66
N LEU A 104 -18.76 -22.90 14.50
CA LEU A 104 -17.65 -22.54 13.62
C LEU A 104 -16.29 -23.01 14.16
N ARG A 105 -16.12 -23.09 15.48
CA ARG A 105 -14.90 -23.60 16.13
C ARG A 105 -14.60 -25.06 15.79
N ASN A 106 -15.65 -25.87 15.63
CA ASN A 106 -15.55 -27.31 15.32
C ASN A 106 -15.66 -27.63 13.82
N THR A 107 -15.86 -26.62 12.97
CA THR A 107 -15.89 -26.83 11.53
C THR A 107 -14.47 -27.01 11.01
N THR A 108 -14.15 -28.16 10.40
CA THR A 108 -12.83 -28.48 9.83
C THR A 108 -12.48 -27.69 8.57
N ALA A 109 -13.31 -26.72 8.18
CA ALA A 109 -13.00 -25.72 7.17
C ALA A 109 -11.86 -24.83 7.70
N ARG A 110 -10.63 -25.35 7.66
CA ARG A 110 -9.41 -24.58 7.82
C ARG A 110 -9.50 -23.48 6.77
N PHE A 111 -9.71 -22.25 7.20
CA PHE A 111 -9.30 -21.11 6.40
C PHE A 111 -7.86 -21.40 5.97
N PRO A 112 -7.56 -21.43 4.66
CA PRO A 112 -6.20 -21.67 4.23
C PRO A 112 -5.33 -20.67 4.97
N ARG A 113 -4.31 -21.17 5.69
CA ARG A 113 -3.27 -20.29 6.19
C ARG A 113 -2.82 -19.47 5.00
N ALA A 114 -2.76 -18.14 5.15
CA ALA A 114 -2.27 -17.25 4.11
C ALA A 114 -1.04 -17.90 3.48
N VAL A 115 -1.16 -18.29 2.21
CA VAL A 115 -0.05 -18.91 1.49
C VAL A 115 1.03 -17.84 1.47
N PRO A 116 2.25 -18.11 1.98
CA PRO A 116 3.35 -17.19 1.80
C PRO A 116 3.45 -16.95 0.29
N VAL A 117 3.31 -15.70 -0.15
CA VAL A 117 3.57 -15.34 -1.55
C VAL A 117 5.01 -15.75 -1.83
N GLN A 118 5.17 -16.88 -2.54
CA GLN A 118 6.44 -17.32 -3.07
C GLN A 118 6.85 -16.26 -4.09
N ARG A 119 7.99 -15.62 -3.85
CA ARG A 119 8.59 -14.69 -4.79
C ARG A 119 9.07 -15.49 -5.99
N GLU A 120 8.44 -15.31 -7.15
CA GLU A 120 9.20 -15.46 -8.39
C GLU A 120 10.12 -14.24 -8.51
N ASN A 121 11.41 -14.51 -8.69
CA ASN A 121 12.42 -13.49 -8.90
C ASN A 121 12.16 -12.83 -10.26
N VAL A 122 11.78 -11.56 -10.24
CA VAL A 122 11.91 -10.64 -11.37
C VAL A 122 12.61 -9.39 -10.84
#